data_AF-A0A7Y8Q8T9-F1
#
_entry.id   AF-A0A7Y8Q8T9-F1
#
_cell.length_a   1.000
_cell.length_b   1.000
_cell.length_c   1.000
_cell.angle_alpha   90.00
_cell.angle_beta   90.00
_cell.angle_gamma   90.00
#
_symmetry.space_group_name_H-M   'P 1'
#
loop_
_entity.id
_entity.type
_entity.pdbx_description
1 polymer ?
#
loop_
_entity_poly.entity_id
_entity_poly.type
_entity_poly.pdbx_seq_one_letter_code
_entity_poly.pdbx_strand_id
1 'polypeptide(L)'
;MISESVVDLSRFQFAMTAMYHFLFVPLTLGLAFILAIMETTYVISGKEIYKDMTKFWGKLFGINFALGVTTGLTMEFQFGTNWAYYSHYVGDIFGAPLAIEGLMAFFLESTFIGLFFFGWDRLSKVQHLGVTWLVAIGSNMSALWILIANGWMQNPVGAAFNYETMRMELVDFGALIFNPVAQVKFVHTVSAGYVTGAVFVLAISSYYMLKKRDMPFARRSFAIAAIFGLASTFCVILLGDESGYELGDVQRTKLAAIEAEWHTEPAPAAFTLFGIPNQKEMRTDYAIKIPYVMGIIATRSTDKEVTGLHDLMKEHEIRIRNGMVAYSELTKLRAGDQSPELLASFQKNQKDLGYGLLLKKYTPNVVDATEEHIKAATKDTIPNVAALFFSFRAMVASGALMLLLFLLAAWSVAKRNAETKPWLLKFALFALPLPWIAIQTGWYVAEGGRQPWSIGEVLPTHLSASSLSTGDVWGSIIALAAFYTVLLIIEMYLMIKFARLGPSSLHTGKYHFEKLAAKTGEAQS
;
A
#
# COMPACT_ATOMS: atom_id res chain seq x y z
N MET A 1 -24.52 14.88 -15.33
CA MET A 1 -23.14 14.38 -15.20
C MET A 1 -22.62 14.83 -13.85
N ILE A 2 -21.88 13.98 -13.13
CA ILE A 2 -21.20 14.41 -11.90
C ILE A 2 -20.14 15.45 -12.31
N SER A 3 -20.03 16.54 -11.58
CA SER A 3 -19.03 17.57 -11.84
C SER A 3 -17.61 16.97 -11.73
N GLU A 4 -16.72 17.29 -12.66
CA GLU A 4 -15.30 16.90 -12.57
C GLU A 4 -14.66 17.39 -11.26
N SER A 5 -15.08 18.57 -10.77
CA SER A 5 -14.63 19.09 -9.48
C SER A 5 -15.02 18.20 -8.30
N VAL A 6 -16.20 17.58 -8.33
CA VAL A 6 -16.65 16.66 -7.26
C VAL A 6 -15.83 15.38 -7.33
N VAL A 7 -15.60 14.84 -8.53
CA VAL A 7 -14.76 13.65 -8.73
C VAL A 7 -13.34 13.89 -8.19
N ASP A 8 -12.71 15.00 -8.56
CA ASP A 8 -11.34 15.30 -8.13
C ASP A 8 -11.24 15.55 -6.62
N LEU A 9 -12.24 16.21 -6.02
CA LEU A 9 -12.29 16.36 -4.57
C LEU A 9 -12.52 15.02 -3.85
N SER A 10 -13.36 14.14 -4.38
CA SER A 10 -13.56 12.78 -3.83
C SER A 10 -12.29 11.94 -3.93
N ARG A 11 -11.56 12.03 -5.05
CA ARG A 11 -10.24 11.40 -5.23
C ARG A 11 -9.23 11.95 -4.23
N PHE A 12 -9.17 13.27 -4.07
CA PHE A 12 -8.26 13.92 -3.12
C PHE A 12 -8.58 13.51 -1.68
N GLN A 13 -9.87 13.50 -1.30
CA GLN A 13 -10.27 13.08 0.04
C GLN A 13 -9.86 11.62 0.31
N PHE A 14 -10.14 10.70 -0.63
CA PHE A 14 -9.76 9.30 -0.48
C PHE A 14 -8.24 9.14 -0.42
N ALA A 15 -7.49 9.85 -1.27
CA ALA A 15 -6.03 9.84 -1.27
C ALA A 15 -5.46 10.32 0.07
N MET A 16 -5.96 11.44 0.60
CA MET A 16 -5.55 11.97 1.89
C MET A 16 -5.82 10.95 3.01
N THR A 17 -7.02 10.39 3.10
CA THR A 17 -7.38 9.42 4.13
C THR A 17 -6.54 8.15 4.03
N ALA A 18 -6.37 7.60 2.82
CA ALA A 18 -5.58 6.39 2.59
C ALA A 18 -4.10 6.60 2.94
N MET A 19 -3.52 7.73 2.50
CA MET A 19 -2.12 8.07 2.83
C MET A 19 -1.92 8.25 4.33
N TYR A 20 -2.87 8.91 5.03
CA TYR A 20 -2.83 9.04 6.49
C TYR A 20 -2.92 7.69 7.19
N HIS A 21 -3.89 6.85 6.81
CA HIS A 21 -4.06 5.53 7.37
C HIS A 21 -2.78 4.69 7.24
N PHE A 22 -2.17 4.74 6.05
CA PHE A 22 -0.96 3.98 5.75
C PHE A 22 0.34 4.57 6.35
N LEU A 23 0.26 5.65 7.14
CA LEU A 23 1.36 6.02 8.04
C LEU A 23 1.48 5.04 9.21
N PHE A 24 0.35 4.48 9.66
CA PHE A 24 0.28 3.67 10.88
C PHE A 24 0.28 2.16 10.60
N VAL A 25 -0.39 1.74 9.53
CA VAL A 25 -0.49 0.32 9.13
C VAL A 25 0.86 -0.41 9.06
N PRO A 26 1.88 0.07 8.31
CA PRO A 26 3.12 -0.68 8.15
C PRO A 26 3.88 -0.83 9.47
N LEU A 27 3.74 0.14 10.38
CA LEU A 27 4.37 0.04 11.70
C LEU A 27 3.69 -1.02 12.58
N THR A 28 2.36 -1.15 12.53
CA THR A 28 1.61 -2.24 13.17
C THR A 28 2.06 -3.60 12.64
N LEU A 29 2.07 -3.78 11.31
CA LEU A 29 2.48 -5.04 10.67
C LEU A 29 3.89 -5.48 11.09
N GLY A 30 4.85 -4.56 11.06
CA GLY A 30 6.23 -4.87 11.42
C GLY A 30 6.44 -5.08 12.92
N LEU A 31 5.86 -4.23 13.77
CA LEU A 31 6.03 -4.35 15.22
C LEU A 31 5.35 -5.59 15.78
N ALA A 32 4.19 -6.01 15.26
CA ALA A 32 3.51 -7.21 15.75
C ALA A 32 4.41 -8.46 15.68
N PHE A 33 5.11 -8.66 14.55
CA PHE A 33 6.08 -9.76 14.41
C PHE A 33 7.33 -9.56 15.25
N ILE A 34 7.85 -8.34 15.37
CA ILE A 34 9.01 -8.07 16.24
C ILE A 34 8.67 -8.38 17.71
N LEU A 35 7.46 -8.03 18.17
CA LEU A 35 6.97 -8.35 19.51
C LEU A 35 6.86 -9.86 19.70
N ALA A 36 6.28 -10.58 18.73
CA ALA A 36 6.21 -12.04 18.76
C ALA A 36 7.60 -12.68 18.84
N ILE A 37 8.59 -12.19 18.08
CA ILE A 37 9.98 -12.66 18.14
C ILE A 37 10.62 -12.38 19.51
N MET A 38 10.44 -11.17 20.04
CA MET A 38 10.97 -10.79 21.35
C MET A 38 10.37 -11.65 22.46
N GLU A 39 9.07 -11.89 22.41
CA GLU A 39 8.39 -12.70 23.41
C GLU A 39 8.70 -14.19 23.29
N THR A 40 8.79 -14.73 22.07
CA THR A 40 9.32 -16.10 21.85
C THR A 40 10.70 -16.23 22.49
N THR A 41 11.57 -15.24 22.29
CA THR A 41 12.91 -15.23 22.88
C THR A 41 12.85 -15.17 24.41
N TYR A 42 11.91 -14.43 24.99
CA TYR A 42 11.66 -14.43 26.44
C TYR A 42 11.23 -15.80 26.95
N VAL A 43 10.23 -16.43 26.32
CA VAL A 43 9.67 -17.71 26.78
C VAL A 43 10.71 -18.82 26.75
N ILE A 44 11.53 -18.87 25.68
CA ILE A 44 12.61 -19.85 25.49
C ILE A 44 13.78 -19.59 26.43
N SER A 45 14.28 -18.34 26.50
CA SER A 45 15.51 -18.04 27.25
C SER A 45 15.30 -17.79 28.74
N GLY A 46 14.08 -17.47 29.17
CA GLY A 46 13.75 -17.06 30.52
C GLY A 46 14.32 -15.70 30.94
N LYS A 47 15.03 -14.98 30.07
CA LYS A 47 15.69 -13.72 30.42
C LYS A 47 14.70 -12.56 30.42
N GLU A 48 14.47 -11.95 31.59
CA GLU A 48 13.50 -10.88 31.79
C GLU A 48 13.68 -9.67 30.85
N ILE A 49 14.89 -9.38 30.40
CA ILE A 49 15.13 -8.27 29.47
C ILE A 49 14.27 -8.36 28.19
N TYR A 50 13.96 -9.57 27.71
CA TYR A 50 13.10 -9.75 26.53
C TYR A 50 11.61 -9.53 26.85
N LYS A 51 11.18 -9.79 28.09
CA LYS A 51 9.85 -9.39 28.59
C LYS A 51 9.74 -7.87 28.62
N ASP A 52 10.75 -7.20 29.15
CA ASP A 52 10.79 -5.73 29.19
C ASP A 52 10.85 -5.11 27.78
N MET A 53 11.62 -5.72 26.86
CA MET A 53 11.62 -5.32 25.45
C MET A 53 10.22 -5.44 24.84
N THR A 54 9.55 -6.58 25.01
CA THR A 54 8.19 -6.80 24.50
C THR A 54 7.21 -5.77 25.07
N LYS A 55 7.26 -5.49 26.38
CA LYS A 55 6.40 -4.47 27.01
C LYS A 55 6.68 -3.05 26.53
N PHE A 56 7.95 -2.67 26.37
CA PHE A 56 8.32 -1.33 25.91
C PHE A 56 7.92 -1.10 24.45
N TRP A 57 8.31 -2.00 23.55
CA TRP A 57 7.94 -1.89 22.14
C TRP A 57 6.43 -2.05 21.96
N GLY A 58 5.79 -2.86 22.81
CA GLY A 58 4.33 -3.00 22.87
C GLY A 58 3.63 -1.69 23.19
N LYS A 59 4.21 -0.83 24.04
CA LYS A 59 3.66 0.49 24.33
C LYS A 59 3.64 1.39 23.09
N LEU A 60 4.74 1.43 22.33
CA LEU A 60 4.81 2.21 21.08
C LEU A 60 3.88 1.62 20.00
N PHE A 61 3.80 0.29 19.93
CA PHE A 61 2.83 -0.42 19.09
C PHE A 61 1.39 -0.01 19.42
N GLY A 62 1.00 0.03 20.70
CA GLY A 62 -0.35 0.41 21.12
C GLY A 62 -0.70 1.87 20.78
N ILE A 63 0.25 2.78 20.89
CA ILE A 63 0.08 4.19 20.49
C ILE A 63 -0.23 4.28 18.98
N ASN A 64 0.59 3.63 18.15
CA ASN A 64 0.40 3.59 16.70
C ASN A 64 -0.90 2.87 16.29
N PHE A 65 -1.19 1.74 16.95
CA PHE A 65 -2.35 0.90 16.66
C PHE A 65 -3.68 1.65 16.83
N ALA A 66 -3.81 2.47 17.89
CA ALA A 66 -5.01 3.25 18.13
C ALA A 66 -5.37 4.19 16.96
N LEU A 67 -4.37 4.83 16.36
CA LEU A 67 -4.58 5.69 15.19
C LEU A 67 -4.83 4.87 13.92
N GLY A 68 -4.17 3.71 13.78
CA GLY A 68 -4.45 2.75 12.71
C GLY A 68 -5.93 2.35 12.67
N VAL A 69 -6.51 1.95 13.80
CA VAL A 69 -7.94 1.61 13.91
C VAL A 69 -8.83 2.81 13.59
N THR A 70 -8.53 3.97 14.16
CA THR A 70 -9.35 5.19 13.97
C THR A 70 -9.41 5.63 12.51
N THR A 71 -8.28 5.58 11.81
CA THR A 71 -8.20 5.93 10.38
C THR A 71 -8.77 4.83 9.49
N GLY A 72 -8.65 3.56 9.88
CA GLY A 72 -9.24 2.42 9.17
C GLY A 72 -10.77 2.47 9.11
N LEU A 73 -11.42 2.85 10.21
CA LEU A 73 -12.88 3.07 10.23
C LEU A 73 -13.32 4.08 9.17
N THR A 74 -12.56 5.16 8.99
CA THR A 74 -12.91 6.18 8.00
C THR A 74 -12.77 5.64 6.57
N MET A 75 -11.73 4.85 6.31
CA MET A 75 -11.51 4.21 5.00
C MET A 75 -12.68 3.30 4.62
N GLU A 76 -13.14 2.46 5.55
CA GLU A 76 -14.26 1.54 5.32
C GLU A 76 -15.54 2.30 4.93
N PHE A 77 -15.90 3.34 5.68
CA PHE A 77 -17.10 4.13 5.39
C PHE A 77 -16.99 4.99 4.12
N GLN A 78 -15.78 5.40 3.71
CA GLN A 78 -15.60 6.23 2.52
C GLN A 78 -16.03 5.54 1.23
N PHE A 79 -15.93 4.21 1.13
CA PHE A 79 -16.48 3.46 -0.01
C PHE A 79 -18.00 3.67 -0.14
N GLY A 80 -18.72 3.77 0.97
CA GLY A 80 -20.16 4.00 0.98
C GLY A 80 -20.55 5.47 0.76
N THR A 81 -19.84 6.43 1.37
CA THR A 81 -20.24 7.85 1.32
C THR A 81 -19.89 8.50 -0.01
N ASN A 82 -18.66 8.34 -0.48
CA ASN A 82 -18.11 9.10 -1.60
C ASN A 82 -18.05 8.32 -2.92
N TRP A 83 -18.25 7.00 -2.86
CA TRP A 83 -18.11 6.09 -3.97
C TRP A 83 -19.34 5.18 -4.11
N ALA A 84 -20.55 5.77 -4.06
CA ALA A 84 -21.79 5.00 -4.05
C ALA A 84 -22.02 4.19 -5.35
N TYR A 85 -21.71 4.76 -6.52
CA TYR A 85 -21.86 4.01 -7.78
C TYR A 85 -20.84 2.87 -7.87
N TYR A 86 -19.61 3.08 -7.42
CA TYR A 86 -18.62 2.01 -7.26
C TYR A 86 -19.17 0.89 -6.36
N SER A 87 -19.67 1.24 -5.17
CA SER A 87 -20.20 0.25 -4.21
C SER A 87 -21.38 -0.54 -4.76
N HIS A 88 -22.27 0.10 -5.54
CA HIS A 88 -23.33 -0.61 -6.26
C HIS A 88 -22.77 -1.52 -7.38
N TYR A 89 -21.86 -1.00 -8.19
CA TYR A 89 -21.40 -1.63 -9.42
C TYR A 89 -20.53 -2.87 -9.17
N VAL A 90 -19.77 -2.90 -8.06
CA VAL A 90 -18.87 -4.03 -7.75
C VAL A 90 -19.05 -4.63 -6.36
N GLY A 91 -20.08 -4.22 -5.62
CA GLY A 91 -20.27 -4.63 -4.22
C GLY A 91 -20.37 -6.14 -4.00
N ASP A 92 -20.87 -6.89 -4.98
CA ASP A 92 -20.98 -8.36 -4.92
C ASP A 92 -19.61 -9.05 -4.85
N ILE A 93 -18.58 -8.47 -5.47
CA ILE A 93 -17.22 -9.01 -5.48
C ILE A 93 -16.34 -8.31 -4.45
N PHE A 94 -16.33 -6.97 -4.47
CA PHE A 94 -15.43 -6.18 -3.63
C PHE A 94 -15.86 -6.19 -2.15
N GLY A 95 -17.16 -6.24 -1.87
CA GLY A 95 -17.67 -6.24 -0.49
C GLY A 95 -17.39 -7.53 0.27
N ALA A 96 -17.29 -8.67 -0.41
CA ALA A 96 -17.10 -9.97 0.24
C ALA A 96 -15.75 -10.08 0.98
N PRO A 97 -14.58 -9.77 0.37
CA PRO A 97 -13.31 -9.74 1.08
C PRO A 97 -13.30 -8.78 2.28
N LEU A 98 -13.89 -7.59 2.16
CA LEU A 98 -13.96 -6.60 3.25
C LEU A 98 -14.80 -7.13 4.43
N ALA A 99 -15.92 -7.79 4.16
CA ALA A 99 -16.72 -8.40 5.22
C ALA A 99 -15.99 -9.56 5.92
N ILE A 100 -15.30 -10.41 5.14
CA ILE A 100 -14.50 -11.52 5.68
C ILE A 100 -13.32 -10.99 6.50
N GLU A 101 -12.67 -9.91 6.06
CA GLU A 101 -11.63 -9.22 6.80
C GLU A 101 -12.11 -8.86 8.21
N GLY A 102 -13.28 -8.22 8.30
CA GLY A 102 -13.88 -7.85 9.58
C GLY A 102 -14.11 -9.05 10.49
N LEU A 103 -14.73 -10.11 9.96
CA LEU A 103 -15.07 -11.32 10.73
C LEU A 103 -13.86 -12.15 11.17
N MET A 104 -12.82 -12.23 10.33
CA MET A 104 -11.71 -13.15 10.51
C MET A 104 -10.47 -12.48 11.11
N ALA A 105 -10.11 -11.29 10.63
CA ALA A 105 -8.88 -10.61 11.01
C ALA A 105 -9.13 -9.56 12.11
N PHE A 106 -10.08 -8.64 11.92
CA PHE A 106 -10.29 -7.55 12.89
C PHE A 106 -10.73 -8.06 14.25
N PHE A 107 -11.64 -9.05 14.30
CA PHE A 107 -12.01 -9.67 15.57
C PHE A 107 -10.83 -10.36 16.25
N LEU A 108 -9.99 -11.06 15.49
CA LEU A 108 -8.82 -11.75 16.04
C LEU A 108 -7.84 -10.72 16.64
N GLU A 109 -7.39 -9.77 15.83
CA GLU A 109 -6.41 -8.76 16.25
C GLU A 109 -6.94 -7.88 17.40
N SER A 110 -8.15 -7.33 17.26
CA SER A 110 -8.72 -6.39 18.24
C SER A 110 -9.08 -7.05 19.58
N THR A 111 -9.38 -8.36 19.58
CA THR A 111 -9.62 -9.10 20.83
C THR A 111 -8.30 -9.44 21.52
N PHE A 112 -7.35 -9.99 20.76
CA PHE A 112 -6.08 -10.46 21.33
C PHE A 112 -5.14 -9.32 21.69
N ILE A 113 -5.24 -8.14 21.08
CA ILE A 113 -4.45 -6.97 21.51
C ILE A 113 -4.81 -6.51 22.93
N GLY A 114 -6.08 -6.59 23.32
CA GLY A 114 -6.49 -6.33 24.70
C GLY A 114 -5.84 -7.32 25.67
N LEU A 115 -5.85 -8.61 25.31
CA LEU A 115 -5.18 -9.65 26.10
C LEU A 115 -3.65 -9.48 26.12
N PHE A 116 -3.03 -8.97 25.05
CA PHE A 116 -1.60 -8.70 24.99
C PHE A 116 -1.15 -7.62 25.99
N PHE A 117 -1.98 -6.59 26.19
CA PHE A 117 -1.65 -5.52 27.14
C PHE A 117 -1.97 -5.89 28.58
N PHE A 118 -3.10 -6.55 28.82
CA PHE A 118 -3.63 -6.78 30.18
C PHE A 118 -3.43 -8.22 30.69
N GLY A 119 -2.95 -9.13 29.84
CA GLY A 119 -2.81 -10.56 30.16
C GLY A 119 -1.52 -10.96 30.88
N TRP A 120 -0.55 -10.05 31.04
CA TRP A 120 0.78 -10.37 31.57
C TRP A 120 0.80 -11.06 32.95
N ASP A 121 -0.18 -10.74 33.80
CA ASP A 121 -0.29 -11.29 35.17
C ASP A 121 -1.42 -12.34 35.31
N ARG A 122 -2.20 -12.55 34.24
CA ARG A 122 -3.34 -13.49 34.21
C ARG A 122 -3.13 -14.73 33.36
N LEU A 123 -2.18 -14.68 32.42
CA LEU A 123 -1.84 -15.77 31.52
C LEU A 123 -0.47 -16.34 31.89
N SER A 124 -0.28 -17.64 31.67
CA SER A 124 1.07 -18.21 31.68
C SER A 124 1.89 -17.62 30.52
N LYS A 125 3.22 -17.64 30.64
CA LYS A 125 4.12 -17.12 29.60
C LYS A 125 3.90 -17.73 28.21
N VAL A 126 3.46 -19.00 28.14
CA VAL A 126 3.18 -19.69 26.86
C VAL A 126 1.83 -19.26 26.29
N GLN A 127 0.81 -19.09 27.15
CA GLN A 127 -0.49 -18.58 26.74
C GLN A 127 -0.38 -17.14 26.24
N HIS A 128 0.37 -16.28 26.94
CA HIS A 128 0.61 -14.91 26.51
C HIS A 128 1.36 -14.85 25.18
N LEU A 129 2.36 -15.73 24.98
CA LEU A 129 3.02 -15.85 23.68
C LEU A 129 2.04 -16.24 22.56
N GLY A 130 1.12 -17.17 22.83
CA GLY A 130 0.06 -17.53 21.89
C GLY A 130 -0.81 -16.32 21.50
N VAL A 131 -1.18 -15.48 22.47
CA VAL A 131 -1.87 -14.21 22.23
C VAL A 131 -1.07 -13.31 21.28
N THR A 132 0.21 -13.11 21.54
CA THR A 132 1.06 -12.22 20.72
C THR A 132 1.22 -12.70 19.28
N TRP A 133 1.33 -14.02 19.07
CA TRP A 133 1.34 -14.58 17.71
C TRP A 133 -0.01 -14.45 17.01
N LEU A 134 -1.13 -14.60 17.73
CA LEU A 134 -2.47 -14.38 17.15
C LEU A 134 -2.71 -12.92 16.76
N VAL A 135 -2.15 -11.96 17.50
CA VAL A 135 -2.14 -10.55 17.08
C VAL A 135 -1.39 -10.40 15.75
N ALA A 136 -0.16 -10.92 15.66
CA ALA A 136 0.65 -10.82 14.44
C ALA A 136 0.02 -11.52 13.22
N ILE A 137 -0.58 -12.69 13.43
CA ILE A 137 -1.32 -13.42 12.38
C ILE A 137 -2.57 -12.64 11.98
N GLY A 138 -3.33 -12.08 12.93
CA GLY A 138 -4.49 -11.24 12.68
C GLY A 138 -4.16 -10.03 11.82
N SER A 139 -3.10 -9.29 12.15
CA SER A 139 -2.66 -8.14 11.34
C SER A 139 -2.33 -8.54 9.90
N ASN A 140 -1.67 -9.69 9.69
CA ASN A 140 -1.38 -10.21 8.36
C ASN A 140 -2.63 -10.68 7.60
N MET A 141 -3.59 -11.29 8.30
CA MET A 141 -4.85 -11.72 7.68
C MET A 141 -5.69 -10.53 7.23
N SER A 142 -5.64 -9.41 7.95
CA SER A 142 -6.25 -8.15 7.50
C SER A 142 -5.59 -7.70 6.20
N ALA A 143 -4.26 -7.61 6.19
CA ALA A 143 -3.51 -7.26 4.98
C ALA A 143 -3.82 -8.20 3.80
N LEU A 144 -4.03 -9.49 4.05
CA LEU A 144 -4.41 -10.45 3.00
C LEU A 144 -5.75 -10.08 2.35
N TRP A 145 -6.81 -9.95 3.14
CA TRP A 145 -8.15 -9.72 2.60
C TRP A 145 -8.29 -8.36 1.92
N ILE A 146 -7.71 -7.31 2.49
CA ILE A 146 -7.74 -5.98 1.87
C ILE A 146 -6.92 -5.93 0.56
N LEU A 147 -5.83 -6.71 0.47
CA LEU A 147 -5.01 -6.79 -0.74
C LEU A 147 -5.58 -7.75 -1.79
N ILE A 148 -6.41 -8.72 -1.40
CA ILE A 148 -7.28 -9.45 -2.34
C ILE A 148 -8.27 -8.48 -2.99
N ALA A 149 -8.95 -7.65 -2.19
CA ALA A 149 -9.88 -6.65 -2.69
C ALA A 149 -9.17 -5.66 -3.64
N ASN A 150 -8.04 -5.09 -3.22
CA ASN A 150 -7.27 -4.16 -4.05
C ASN A 150 -6.61 -4.82 -5.27
N GLY A 151 -6.15 -6.06 -5.15
CA GLY A 151 -5.61 -6.84 -6.27
C GLY A 151 -6.67 -7.08 -7.35
N TRP A 152 -7.91 -7.37 -6.93
CA TRP A 152 -9.04 -7.48 -7.85
C TRP A 152 -9.38 -6.15 -8.55
N MET A 153 -9.26 -5.01 -7.85
CA MET A 153 -9.43 -3.70 -8.49
C MET A 153 -8.42 -3.45 -9.63
N GLN A 154 -7.25 -4.09 -9.58
CA GLN A 154 -6.23 -4.01 -10.63
C GLN A 154 -6.45 -5.06 -11.73
N ASN A 155 -6.92 -6.25 -11.36
CA ASN A 155 -7.11 -7.40 -12.24
C ASN A 155 -8.46 -8.07 -11.94
N PRO A 156 -9.58 -7.67 -12.59
CA PRO A 156 -10.92 -8.07 -12.21
C PRO A 156 -11.30 -9.48 -12.70
N VAL A 157 -10.55 -10.49 -12.30
CA VAL A 157 -10.82 -11.91 -12.59
C VAL A 157 -11.97 -12.45 -11.73
N GLY A 158 -12.61 -13.54 -12.19
CA GLY A 158 -13.67 -14.21 -11.43
C GLY A 158 -14.98 -13.42 -11.33
N ALA A 159 -15.18 -12.41 -12.18
CA ALA A 159 -16.38 -11.57 -12.23
C ALA A 159 -16.92 -11.42 -13.66
N ALA A 160 -18.23 -11.22 -13.80
CA ALA A 160 -18.89 -10.96 -15.08
C ALA A 160 -19.89 -9.80 -14.97
N PHE A 161 -20.02 -8.99 -16.01
CA PHE A 161 -21.03 -7.94 -16.06
C PHE A 161 -22.41 -8.54 -16.35
N ASN A 162 -23.40 -8.20 -15.54
CA ASN A 162 -24.78 -8.58 -15.75
C ASN A 162 -25.60 -7.34 -16.17
N TYR A 163 -26.15 -7.36 -17.38
CA TYR A 163 -26.93 -6.25 -17.95
C TYR A 163 -28.32 -6.09 -17.30
N GLU A 164 -28.84 -7.13 -16.64
CA GLU A 164 -30.14 -7.08 -15.96
C GLU A 164 -30.02 -6.35 -14.62
N THR A 165 -28.99 -6.68 -13.84
CA THR A 165 -28.71 -6.06 -12.54
C THR A 165 -27.82 -4.83 -12.64
N MET A 166 -27.26 -4.55 -13.83
CA MET A 166 -26.41 -3.39 -14.13
C MET A 166 -25.18 -3.27 -13.23
N ARG A 167 -24.59 -4.41 -12.88
CA ARG A 167 -23.41 -4.52 -12.00
C ARG A 167 -22.54 -5.72 -12.40
N MET A 168 -21.33 -5.76 -11.86
CA MET A 168 -20.48 -6.94 -11.88
C MET A 168 -20.97 -7.93 -10.82
N GLU A 169 -21.01 -9.21 -11.17
CA GLU A 169 -21.39 -10.31 -10.27
C GLU A 169 -20.25 -11.33 -10.15
N LEU A 170 -20.11 -11.92 -8.96
CA LEU A 170 -19.08 -12.90 -8.67
C LEU A 170 -19.41 -14.22 -9.36
N VAL A 171 -18.51 -14.72 -10.21
CA VAL A 171 -18.68 -16.02 -10.89
C VAL A 171 -17.74 -17.10 -10.34
N ASP A 172 -16.56 -16.70 -9.84
CA ASP A 172 -15.58 -17.63 -9.28
C ASP A 172 -14.83 -16.99 -8.10
N PHE A 173 -15.19 -17.41 -6.89
CA PHE A 173 -14.55 -16.96 -5.65
C PHE A 173 -13.11 -17.47 -5.50
N GLY A 174 -12.80 -18.64 -6.07
CA GLY A 174 -11.45 -19.18 -6.07
C GLY A 174 -10.51 -18.32 -6.92
N ALA A 175 -10.96 -17.91 -8.10
CA ALA A 175 -10.22 -16.97 -8.95
C ALA A 175 -9.98 -15.61 -8.27
N LEU A 176 -10.93 -15.13 -7.46
CA LEU A 176 -10.76 -13.92 -6.67
C LEU A 176 -9.63 -14.06 -5.62
N ILE A 177 -9.65 -15.15 -4.84
CA ILE A 177 -8.64 -15.40 -3.79
C ILE A 177 -7.25 -15.61 -4.40
N PHE A 178 -7.15 -16.45 -5.43
CA PHE A 178 -5.88 -16.83 -6.05
C PHE A 178 -5.47 -15.90 -7.20
N ASN A 179 -6.02 -14.69 -7.25
CA ASN A 179 -5.64 -13.67 -8.22
C ASN A 179 -4.12 -13.39 -8.10
N PRO A 180 -3.33 -13.58 -9.18
CA PRO A 180 -1.87 -13.42 -9.12
C PRO A 180 -1.45 -12.02 -8.65
N VAL A 181 -2.18 -10.99 -9.05
CA VAL A 181 -1.92 -9.60 -8.64
C VAL A 181 -2.17 -9.40 -7.14
N ALA A 182 -3.17 -10.08 -6.57
CA ALA A 182 -3.42 -10.05 -5.13
C ALA A 182 -2.29 -10.74 -4.35
N GLN A 183 -1.81 -11.89 -4.83
CA GLN A 183 -0.74 -12.64 -4.18
C GLN A 183 0.55 -11.82 -4.11
N VAL A 184 0.98 -11.24 -5.23
CA VAL A 184 2.22 -10.45 -5.27
C VAL A 184 2.08 -9.15 -4.45
N LYS A 185 0.93 -8.47 -4.52
CA LYS A 185 0.65 -7.31 -3.66
C LYS A 185 0.69 -7.67 -2.18
N PHE A 186 0.06 -8.78 -1.79
CA PHE A 186 0.06 -9.23 -0.40
C PHE A 186 1.47 -9.36 0.15
N VAL A 187 2.30 -10.18 -0.50
CA VAL A 187 3.63 -10.47 0.04
C VAL A 187 4.54 -9.24 -0.04
N HIS A 188 4.46 -8.43 -1.10
CA HIS A 188 5.25 -7.20 -1.22
C HIS A 188 4.89 -6.16 -0.14
N THR A 189 3.59 -5.86 0.04
CA THR A 189 3.12 -4.85 1.00
C THR A 189 3.35 -5.27 2.44
N VAL A 190 3.09 -6.54 2.78
CA VAL A 190 3.34 -7.05 4.14
C VAL A 190 4.83 -7.03 4.47
N SER A 191 5.68 -7.46 3.54
CA SER A 191 7.14 -7.40 3.73
C SER A 191 7.64 -5.95 3.87
N ALA A 192 7.03 -4.98 3.17
CA ALA A 192 7.34 -3.56 3.34
C ALA A 192 6.94 -3.04 4.73
N GLY A 193 5.84 -3.53 5.30
CA GLY A 193 5.48 -3.32 6.69
C GLY A 193 6.54 -3.85 7.67
N TYR A 194 7.07 -5.05 7.41
CA TYR A 194 8.14 -5.64 8.22
C TYR A 194 9.42 -4.82 8.19
N VAL A 195 9.81 -4.33 7.01
CA VAL A 195 10.93 -3.40 6.84
C VAL A 195 10.71 -2.12 7.66
N THR A 196 9.50 -1.56 7.62
CA THR A 196 9.14 -0.35 8.40
C THR A 196 9.32 -0.56 9.90
N GLY A 197 8.73 -1.64 10.45
CA GLY A 197 8.88 -1.96 11.86
C GLY A 197 10.34 -2.24 12.26
N ALA A 198 11.10 -2.91 11.39
CA ALA A 198 12.52 -3.16 11.61
C ALA A 198 13.34 -1.86 11.62
N VAL A 199 13.15 -0.96 10.65
CA VAL A 199 13.85 0.33 10.62
C VAL A 199 13.50 1.16 11.86
N PHE A 200 12.24 1.18 12.28
CA PHE A 200 11.80 1.90 13.47
C PHE A 200 12.54 1.44 14.73
N VAL A 201 12.56 0.12 14.98
CA VAL A 201 13.26 -0.46 16.15
C VAL A 201 14.78 -0.25 16.04
N LEU A 202 15.35 -0.38 14.84
CA LEU A 202 16.76 -0.16 14.57
C LEU A 202 17.18 1.29 14.84
N ALA A 203 16.41 2.27 14.37
CA ALA A 203 16.66 3.69 14.52
C ALA A 203 16.62 4.14 15.99
N ILE A 204 15.57 3.76 16.73
CA ILE A 204 15.43 4.10 18.16
C ILE A 204 16.50 3.39 18.99
N SER A 205 16.81 2.12 18.70
CA SER A 205 17.92 1.42 19.36
C SER A 205 19.27 2.09 19.09
N SER A 206 19.46 2.61 17.88
CA SER A 206 20.66 3.37 17.50
C SER A 206 20.77 4.69 18.25
N TYR A 207 19.65 5.40 18.45
CA TYR A 207 19.58 6.58 19.29
C TYR A 207 20.03 6.27 20.74
N TYR A 208 19.58 5.16 21.32
CA TYR A 208 20.02 4.75 22.67
C TYR A 208 21.52 4.43 22.73
N MET A 209 22.05 3.71 21.74
CA MET A 209 23.48 3.40 21.68
C MET A 209 24.35 4.66 21.50
N LEU A 210 23.92 5.62 20.67
CA LEU A 210 24.60 6.93 20.52
C LEU A 210 24.63 7.72 21.82
N LYS A 211 23.59 7.61 22.65
CA LYS A 211 23.52 8.24 23.98
C LYS A 211 24.15 7.40 25.09
N LYS A 212 24.68 6.21 24.78
CA LYS A 212 25.20 5.23 25.74
C LYS A 212 24.19 4.85 26.83
N ARG A 213 22.91 4.78 26.48
CA ARG A 213 21.79 4.46 27.38
C ARG A 213 21.33 3.02 27.19
N ASP A 214 21.09 2.33 28.30
CA ASP A 214 20.50 0.99 28.34
C ASP A 214 21.12 0.02 27.32
N MET A 215 22.45 0.01 27.22
CA MET A 215 23.20 -0.73 26.18
C MET A 215 22.76 -2.21 26.02
N PRO A 216 22.51 -2.99 27.09
CA PRO A 216 22.03 -4.36 26.93
C PRO A 216 20.67 -4.48 26.23
N PHE A 217 19.77 -3.51 26.46
CA PHE A 217 18.44 -3.43 25.84
C PHE A 217 18.56 -3.02 24.38
N ALA A 218 19.31 -1.94 24.13
CA ALA A 218 19.49 -1.38 22.80
C ALA A 218 20.20 -2.36 21.85
N ARG A 219 21.26 -3.06 22.30
CA ARG A 219 21.97 -4.05 21.48
C ARG A 219 21.07 -5.21 21.04
N ARG A 220 20.20 -5.71 21.93
CA ARG A 220 19.31 -6.84 21.64
C ARG A 220 18.19 -6.42 20.69
N SER A 221 17.59 -5.26 20.94
CA SER A 221 16.57 -4.68 20.05
C SER A 221 17.15 -4.41 18.66
N PHE A 222 18.35 -3.82 18.58
CA PHE A 222 19.06 -3.60 17.32
C PHE A 222 19.37 -4.91 16.58
N ALA A 223 19.81 -5.95 17.29
CA ALA A 223 20.13 -7.23 16.66
C ALA A 223 18.90 -7.93 16.07
N ILE A 224 17.79 -7.97 16.81
CA ILE A 224 16.52 -8.53 16.31
C ILE A 224 16.06 -7.76 15.06
N ALA A 225 16.03 -6.42 15.15
CA ALA A 225 15.61 -5.57 14.04
C ALA A 225 16.52 -5.69 12.81
N ALA A 226 17.84 -5.79 13.00
CA ALA A 226 18.80 -5.90 11.90
C ALA A 226 18.62 -7.21 11.11
N ILE A 227 18.44 -8.34 11.80
CA ILE A 227 18.29 -9.65 11.15
C ILE A 227 16.91 -9.78 10.51
N PHE A 228 15.85 -9.43 11.24
CA PHE A 228 14.48 -9.45 10.72
C PHE A 228 14.31 -8.50 9.53
N GLY A 229 14.85 -7.28 9.63
CA GLY A 229 14.80 -6.28 8.57
C GLY A 229 15.62 -6.67 7.35
N LEU A 230 16.77 -7.34 7.51
CA LEU A 230 17.54 -7.86 6.37
C LEU A 230 16.73 -8.89 5.57
N ALA A 231 16.17 -9.89 6.26
CA ALA A 231 15.33 -10.91 5.62
C ALA A 231 14.11 -10.28 4.93
N SER A 232 13.44 -9.34 5.61
CA SER A 232 12.27 -8.64 5.07
C SER A 232 12.61 -7.76 3.86
N THR A 233 13.78 -7.13 3.85
CA THR A 233 14.20 -6.27 2.73
C THR A 233 14.55 -7.09 1.49
N PHE A 234 15.19 -8.25 1.65
CA PHE A 234 15.38 -9.18 0.54
C PHE A 234 14.04 -9.65 -0.03
N CYS A 235 13.08 -9.98 0.85
CA CYS A 235 11.73 -10.36 0.45
C CYS A 235 11.05 -9.24 -0.36
N VAL A 236 11.05 -7.99 0.13
CA VAL A 236 10.51 -6.82 -0.57
C VAL A 236 11.11 -6.63 -1.96
N ILE A 237 12.44 -6.73 -2.09
CA ILE A 237 13.12 -6.43 -3.36
C ILE A 237 12.84 -7.54 -4.38
N LEU A 238 12.95 -8.80 -3.97
CA LEU A 238 12.68 -9.94 -4.86
C LEU A 238 11.23 -9.95 -5.34
N LEU A 239 10.28 -9.67 -4.44
CA LEU A 239 8.86 -9.62 -4.80
C LEU A 239 8.47 -8.32 -5.51
N GLY A 240 9.23 -7.24 -5.33
CA GLY A 240 9.05 -6.01 -6.08
C GLY A 240 9.39 -6.20 -7.55
N ASP A 241 10.45 -6.96 -7.82
CA ASP A 241 10.82 -7.38 -9.18
C ASP A 241 9.75 -8.30 -9.78
N GLU A 242 9.26 -9.28 -9.03
CA GLU A 242 8.15 -10.14 -9.50
C GLU A 242 6.85 -9.38 -9.75
N SER A 243 6.56 -8.38 -8.90
CA SER A 243 5.43 -7.45 -9.10
C SER A 243 5.56 -6.67 -10.39
N GLY A 244 6.77 -6.23 -10.74
CA GLY A 244 7.03 -5.55 -12.01
C GLY A 244 6.72 -6.43 -13.22
N TYR A 245 7.08 -7.71 -13.14
CA TYR A 245 6.83 -8.69 -14.20
C TYR A 245 5.34 -9.03 -14.35
N GLU A 246 4.66 -9.46 -13.28
CA GLU A 246 3.23 -9.79 -13.30
C GLU A 246 2.36 -8.58 -13.71
N LEU A 247 2.77 -7.37 -13.29
CA LEU A 247 2.14 -6.13 -13.73
C LEU A 247 2.37 -5.85 -15.22
N GLY A 248 3.49 -6.28 -15.80
CA GLY A 248 3.75 -6.17 -17.24
C GLY A 248 2.74 -6.94 -18.07
N ASP A 249 2.31 -8.11 -17.58
CA ASP A 249 1.31 -8.94 -18.27
C ASP A 249 -0.12 -8.39 -18.11
N VAL A 250 -0.44 -7.81 -16.94
CA VAL A 250 -1.82 -7.38 -16.62
C VAL A 250 -2.07 -5.89 -16.90
N GLN A 251 -1.09 -5.01 -16.70
CA GLN A 251 -1.22 -3.55 -16.81
C GLN A 251 -0.02 -2.90 -17.51
N ARG A 252 0.12 -3.19 -18.81
CA ARG A 252 1.17 -2.65 -19.69
C ARG A 252 1.32 -1.12 -19.61
N THR A 253 0.21 -0.38 -19.52
CA THR A 253 0.21 1.09 -19.39
C THR A 253 0.95 1.57 -18.15
N LYS A 254 0.79 0.89 -17.02
CA LYS A 254 1.47 1.27 -15.78
C LYS A 254 2.97 1.06 -15.89
N LEU A 255 3.40 -0.09 -16.42
CA LEU A 255 4.81 -0.42 -16.62
C LEU A 255 5.48 0.58 -17.58
N ALA A 256 4.86 0.87 -18.72
CA ALA A 256 5.38 1.85 -19.68
C ALA A 256 5.43 3.27 -19.08
N ALA A 257 4.45 3.64 -18.26
CA ALA A 257 4.41 4.95 -17.60
C ALA A 257 5.43 5.09 -16.48
N ILE A 258 5.68 4.05 -15.67
CA ILE A 258 6.74 4.13 -14.65
C ILE A 258 8.10 4.24 -15.33
N GLU A 259 8.37 3.61 -16.47
CA GLU A 259 9.65 3.78 -17.17
C GLU A 259 9.72 5.01 -18.09
N ALA A 260 8.61 5.72 -18.26
CA ALA A 260 8.45 6.80 -19.22
C ALA A 260 8.86 6.39 -20.66
N GLU A 261 8.45 5.18 -21.04
CA GLU A 261 8.66 4.62 -22.38
C GLU A 261 7.49 4.99 -23.30
N TRP A 262 7.68 6.09 -24.03
CA TRP A 262 6.67 6.64 -24.93
C TRP A 262 6.52 5.82 -26.22
N HIS A 263 7.64 5.30 -26.73
CA HIS A 263 7.71 4.49 -27.94
C HIS A 263 8.05 3.04 -27.59
N THR A 264 7.60 2.09 -28.40
CA THR A 264 7.97 0.69 -28.26
C THR A 264 9.47 0.52 -28.48
N GLU A 265 10.14 -0.05 -27.49
CA GLU A 265 11.60 -0.22 -27.49
C GLU A 265 11.94 -1.64 -27.98
N PRO A 266 12.77 -1.77 -29.04
CA PRO A 266 13.19 -3.08 -29.52
C PRO A 266 14.09 -3.77 -28.49
N ALA A 267 14.10 -5.09 -28.53
CA ALA A 267 15.02 -5.87 -27.72
C ALA A 267 16.48 -5.60 -28.16
N PRO A 268 17.44 -5.40 -27.24
CA PRO A 268 17.30 -5.40 -25.79
C PRO A 268 16.88 -4.02 -25.22
N ALA A 269 15.73 -3.96 -24.55
CA ALA A 269 15.19 -2.71 -24.02
C ALA A 269 16.04 -2.14 -22.87
N ALA A 270 16.27 -0.82 -22.88
CA ALA A 270 17.07 -0.11 -21.89
C ALA A 270 16.22 0.46 -20.75
N PHE A 271 16.75 0.50 -19.53
CA PHE A 271 16.09 1.06 -18.34
C PHE A 271 16.41 2.55 -18.18
N THR A 272 15.40 3.38 -17.94
CA THR A 272 15.58 4.83 -17.80
C THR A 272 15.93 5.19 -16.35
N LEU A 273 17.23 5.30 -16.05
CA LEU A 273 17.75 5.65 -14.73
C LEU A 273 17.33 7.06 -14.31
N PHE A 274 17.43 8.01 -15.24
CA PHE A 274 17.03 9.40 -15.05
C PHE A 274 16.43 9.96 -16.33
N GLY A 275 15.51 10.91 -16.20
CA GLY A 275 14.87 11.60 -17.30
C GLY A 275 13.81 12.55 -16.75
N ILE A 276 13.35 13.48 -17.58
CA ILE A 276 12.25 14.40 -17.27
C ILE A 276 11.12 14.10 -18.25
N PRO A 277 10.09 13.33 -17.85
CA PRO A 277 8.97 13.01 -18.73
C PRO A 277 8.14 14.25 -19.04
N ASN A 278 7.89 14.48 -20.34
CA ASN A 278 7.06 15.56 -20.84
C ASN A 278 5.75 14.99 -21.40
N GLN A 279 4.68 15.05 -20.59
CA GLN A 279 3.35 14.52 -20.97
C GLN A 279 2.73 15.25 -22.16
N LYS A 280 3.03 16.53 -22.36
CA LYS A 280 2.43 17.33 -23.44
C LYS A 280 3.01 16.91 -24.80
N GLU A 281 4.33 16.79 -24.84
CA GLU A 281 5.09 16.40 -26.03
C GLU A 281 5.21 14.88 -26.20
N MET A 282 4.77 14.09 -25.20
CA MET A 282 4.86 12.62 -25.18
C MET A 282 6.28 12.10 -25.45
N ARG A 283 7.27 12.68 -24.76
CA ARG A 283 8.68 12.29 -24.82
C ARG A 283 9.36 12.45 -23.47
N THR A 284 10.53 11.84 -23.30
CA THR A 284 11.36 11.97 -22.09
C THR A 284 12.62 12.76 -22.39
N ASP A 285 12.78 13.90 -21.73
CA ASP A 285 13.92 14.80 -21.91
C ASP A 285 15.10 14.38 -21.01
N TYR A 286 16.33 14.60 -21.49
CA TYR A 286 17.57 14.32 -20.73
C TYR A 286 17.69 12.87 -20.22
N ALA A 287 17.18 11.89 -20.99
CA ALA A 287 17.14 10.49 -20.59
C ALA A 287 18.56 9.89 -20.48
N ILE A 288 18.86 9.31 -19.31
CA ILE A 288 20.03 8.48 -19.06
C ILE A 288 19.54 7.04 -18.98
N LYS A 289 19.82 6.25 -20.01
CA LYS A 289 19.38 4.84 -20.10
C LYS A 289 20.53 3.87 -19.80
N ILE A 290 20.22 2.79 -19.08
CA ILE A 290 21.11 1.64 -18.85
C ILE A 290 20.67 0.51 -19.78
N PRO A 291 21.50 0.07 -20.74
CA PRO A 291 21.14 -1.00 -21.68
C PRO A 291 20.72 -2.31 -21.01
N TYR A 292 19.85 -3.10 -21.66
CA TYR A 292 19.40 -4.46 -21.29
C TYR A 292 18.56 -4.62 -20.01
N VAL A 293 18.71 -3.71 -19.03
CA VAL A 293 18.10 -3.88 -17.70
C VAL A 293 16.57 -3.94 -17.78
N MET A 294 15.94 -3.14 -18.63
CA MET A 294 14.48 -3.11 -18.74
C MET A 294 13.93 -4.41 -19.36
N GLY A 295 14.58 -4.96 -20.39
CA GLY A 295 14.15 -6.25 -20.96
C GLY A 295 14.12 -7.37 -19.89
N ILE A 296 15.14 -7.41 -19.03
CA ILE A 296 15.26 -8.41 -17.96
C ILE A 296 14.18 -8.22 -16.89
N ILE A 297 13.88 -6.98 -16.49
CA ILE A 297 12.88 -6.69 -15.45
C ILE A 297 11.45 -6.86 -16.00
N ALA A 298 11.16 -6.28 -17.16
CA ALA A 298 9.82 -6.23 -17.73
C ALA A 298 9.37 -7.54 -18.39
N THR A 299 10.28 -8.27 -19.04
CA THR A 299 9.91 -9.41 -19.90
C THR A 299 10.63 -10.71 -19.55
N ARG A 300 11.55 -10.68 -18.56
CA ARG A 300 12.48 -11.78 -18.23
C ARG A 300 13.31 -12.25 -19.44
N SER A 301 13.54 -11.36 -20.40
CA SER A 301 14.08 -11.71 -21.71
C SER A 301 14.97 -10.58 -22.25
N THR A 302 15.88 -10.93 -23.15
CA THR A 302 16.75 -9.97 -23.87
C THR A 302 16.39 -9.84 -25.34
N ASP A 303 15.35 -10.55 -25.77
CA ASP A 303 14.89 -10.75 -27.15
C ASP A 303 13.43 -10.32 -27.37
N LYS A 304 12.69 -9.97 -26.31
CA LYS A 304 11.33 -9.42 -26.39
C LYS A 304 11.32 -7.89 -26.37
N GLU A 305 10.44 -7.31 -27.17
CA GLU A 305 10.16 -5.87 -27.17
C GLU A 305 9.33 -5.45 -25.95
N VAL A 306 9.43 -4.18 -25.58
CA VAL A 306 8.63 -3.56 -24.52
C VAL A 306 7.69 -2.53 -25.16
N THR A 307 6.38 -2.78 -25.09
CA THR A 307 5.37 -1.91 -25.71
C THR A 307 5.36 -0.52 -25.06
N GLY A 308 5.44 0.52 -25.90
CA GLY A 308 5.41 1.91 -25.45
C GLY A 308 3.99 2.50 -25.38
N LEU A 309 3.88 3.66 -24.73
CA LEU A 309 2.60 4.35 -24.50
C LEU A 309 1.85 4.70 -25.80
N HIS A 310 2.55 5.06 -26.88
CA HIS A 310 1.90 5.40 -28.15
C HIS A 310 1.15 4.23 -28.79
N ASP A 311 1.72 3.02 -28.74
CA ASP A 311 1.06 1.85 -29.32
C ASP A 311 -0.09 1.38 -28.42
N LEU A 312 0.06 1.47 -27.10
CA LEU A 312 -1.03 1.26 -26.15
C LEU A 312 -2.20 2.24 -26.38
N MET A 313 -1.91 3.51 -26.67
CA MET A 313 -2.97 4.48 -27.01
C MET A 313 -3.74 4.07 -28.27
N LYS A 314 -3.07 3.54 -29.31
CA LYS A 314 -3.75 3.05 -30.52
C LYS A 314 -4.65 1.85 -30.20
N GLU A 315 -4.18 0.92 -29.37
CA GLU A 315 -4.99 -0.20 -28.89
C GLU A 315 -6.22 0.30 -28.11
N HIS A 316 -6.03 1.26 -27.20
CA HIS A 316 -7.10 1.84 -26.40
C HIS A 316 -8.13 2.58 -27.26
N GLU A 317 -7.72 3.29 -28.31
CA GLU A 317 -8.65 3.96 -29.23
C GLU A 317 -9.61 2.95 -29.89
N ILE A 318 -9.08 1.80 -30.34
CA ILE A 318 -9.89 0.72 -30.90
C ILE A 318 -10.87 0.18 -29.85
N ARG A 319 -10.40 -0.04 -28.62
CA ARG A 319 -11.26 -0.52 -27.52
C ARG A 319 -12.34 0.50 -27.14
N ILE A 320 -12.06 1.80 -27.19
CA ILE A 320 -13.07 2.85 -26.98
C ILE A 320 -14.16 2.75 -28.05
N ARG A 321 -13.80 2.58 -29.32
CA ARG A 321 -14.75 2.44 -30.42
C ARG A 321 -15.59 1.16 -30.28
N ASN A 322 -14.97 0.03 -29.91
CA ASN A 322 -15.70 -1.21 -29.60
C ASN A 322 -16.65 -1.02 -28.40
N GLY A 323 -16.21 -0.29 -27.37
CA GLY A 323 -17.02 0.05 -26.22
C GLY A 323 -18.23 0.92 -26.53
N MET A 324 -18.16 1.78 -27.56
CA MET A 324 -19.34 2.52 -28.06
C MET A 324 -20.40 1.57 -28.62
N VAL A 325 -19.98 0.52 -29.35
CA VAL A 325 -20.87 -0.53 -29.85
C VAL A 325 -21.50 -1.29 -28.70
N ALA A 326 -20.69 -1.74 -27.74
CA ALA A 326 -21.18 -2.43 -26.53
C ALA A 326 -22.19 -1.58 -25.74
N TYR A 327 -21.95 -0.27 -25.63
CA TYR A 327 -22.87 0.66 -24.96
C TYR A 327 -24.18 0.84 -25.72
N SER A 328 -24.13 0.90 -27.06
CA SER A 328 -25.31 0.94 -27.92
C SER A 328 -26.17 -0.31 -27.74
N GLU A 329 -25.53 -1.49 -27.77
CA GLU A 329 -26.16 -2.79 -27.55
C GLU A 329 -26.79 -2.87 -26.16
N LEU A 330 -26.07 -2.45 -25.12
CA LEU A 330 -26.59 -2.36 -23.75
C LEU A 330 -27.83 -1.46 -23.66
N THR A 331 -27.85 -0.34 -24.39
CA THR A 331 -29.01 0.56 -24.40
C THR A 331 -30.23 -0.11 -25.02
N LYS A 332 -30.06 -0.91 -26.08
CA LYS A 332 -31.14 -1.70 -26.68
C LYS A 332 -31.63 -2.82 -25.77
N LEU A 333 -30.72 -3.56 -25.13
CA LEU A 333 -31.05 -4.57 -24.12
C LEU A 333 -31.87 -3.96 -22.97
N ARG A 334 -31.46 -2.79 -22.47
CA ARG A 334 -32.21 -2.04 -21.45
C ARG A 334 -33.56 -1.51 -21.90
N ALA A 335 -33.74 -1.30 -23.21
CA ALA A 335 -35.03 -0.92 -23.80
C ALA A 335 -35.97 -2.13 -23.99
N GLY A 336 -35.52 -3.35 -23.67
CA GLY A 336 -36.32 -4.57 -23.73
C GLY A 336 -36.11 -5.42 -24.98
N ASP A 337 -35.17 -5.07 -25.85
CA ASP A 337 -34.79 -5.93 -26.98
C ASP A 337 -34.00 -7.13 -26.44
N GLN A 338 -34.52 -8.33 -26.63
CA GLN A 338 -33.90 -9.60 -26.20
C GLN A 338 -33.63 -10.53 -27.39
N SER A 339 -33.42 -9.96 -28.59
CA SER A 339 -33.08 -10.74 -29.77
C SER A 339 -31.80 -11.58 -29.54
N PRO A 340 -31.78 -12.88 -29.91
CA PRO A 340 -30.61 -13.74 -29.74
C PRO A 340 -29.34 -13.17 -30.37
N GLU A 341 -29.46 -12.49 -31.50
CA GLU A 341 -28.37 -11.85 -32.22
C GLU A 341 -27.76 -10.69 -31.42
N LEU A 342 -28.60 -9.86 -30.79
CA LEU A 342 -28.15 -8.76 -29.94
C LEU A 342 -27.43 -9.27 -28.69
N LEU A 343 -27.99 -10.30 -28.03
CA LEU A 343 -27.37 -10.92 -26.86
C LEU A 343 -26.00 -11.52 -27.19
N ALA A 344 -25.89 -12.26 -28.30
CA ALA A 344 -24.62 -12.83 -28.74
C ALA A 344 -23.58 -11.74 -29.10
N SER A 345 -24.03 -10.66 -29.75
CA SER A 345 -23.14 -9.53 -30.08
C SER A 345 -22.67 -8.80 -28.82
N PHE A 346 -23.58 -8.52 -27.89
CA PHE A 346 -23.24 -7.87 -26.62
C PHE A 346 -22.27 -8.72 -25.78
N GLN A 347 -22.48 -10.03 -25.68
CA GLN A 347 -21.57 -10.93 -24.95
C GLN A 347 -20.14 -10.90 -25.51
N LYS A 348 -19.99 -10.69 -26.82
CA LYS A 348 -18.68 -10.56 -27.47
C LYS A 348 -18.01 -9.21 -27.19
N ASN A 349 -18.79 -8.14 -27.15
CA ASN A 349 -18.30 -6.76 -27.06
C ASN A 349 -18.23 -6.21 -25.62
N GLN A 350 -18.94 -6.81 -24.67
CA GLN A 350 -19.06 -6.32 -23.28
C GLN A 350 -17.72 -6.13 -22.56
N LYS A 351 -16.67 -6.86 -22.95
CA LYS A 351 -15.30 -6.72 -22.40
C LYS A 351 -14.70 -5.33 -22.62
N ASP A 352 -15.16 -4.60 -23.63
CA ASP A 352 -14.70 -3.24 -23.95
C ASP A 352 -15.71 -2.18 -23.48
N LEU A 353 -16.79 -2.56 -22.78
CA LEU A 353 -17.81 -1.64 -22.28
C LEU A 353 -17.19 -0.53 -21.41
N GLY A 354 -16.23 -0.88 -20.53
CA GLY A 354 -15.54 0.09 -19.68
C GLY A 354 -14.80 1.18 -20.47
N TYR A 355 -14.21 0.84 -21.62
CA TYR A 355 -13.58 1.82 -22.52
C TYR A 355 -14.61 2.74 -23.17
N GLY A 356 -15.78 2.22 -23.54
CA GLY A 356 -16.89 3.05 -24.01
C GLY A 356 -17.37 4.04 -22.93
N LEU A 357 -17.35 3.62 -21.67
CA LEU A 357 -17.72 4.46 -20.53
C LEU A 357 -16.73 5.61 -20.26
N LEU A 358 -15.50 5.57 -20.79
CA LEU A 358 -14.57 6.71 -20.72
C LEU A 358 -15.15 7.96 -21.41
N LEU A 359 -15.93 7.76 -22.49
CA LEU A 359 -16.55 8.85 -23.25
C LEU A 359 -17.63 9.61 -22.46
N LYS A 360 -18.17 9.02 -21.38
CA LYS A 360 -19.15 9.70 -20.50
C LYS A 360 -18.60 10.94 -19.81
N LYS A 361 -17.27 11.13 -19.81
CA LYS A 361 -16.63 12.37 -19.34
C LYS A 361 -16.90 13.55 -20.28
N TYR A 362 -17.03 13.29 -21.59
CA TYR A 362 -17.13 14.33 -22.62
C TYR A 362 -18.54 14.46 -23.22
N THR A 363 -19.32 13.37 -23.23
CA THR A 363 -20.68 13.37 -23.78
C THR A 363 -21.65 12.60 -22.89
N PRO A 364 -22.89 13.09 -22.69
CA PRO A 364 -23.91 12.34 -21.98
C PRO A 364 -24.31 11.06 -22.72
N ASN A 365 -24.19 11.01 -24.05
CA ASN A 365 -24.48 9.84 -24.87
C ASN A 365 -23.21 9.34 -25.55
N VAL A 366 -22.76 8.14 -25.17
CA VAL A 366 -21.51 7.55 -25.69
C VAL A 366 -21.57 7.34 -27.21
N VAL A 367 -22.74 6.99 -27.75
CA VAL A 367 -22.96 6.75 -29.17
C VAL A 367 -22.83 8.02 -30.03
N ASP A 368 -23.01 9.20 -29.43
CA ASP A 368 -22.94 10.50 -30.12
C ASP A 368 -21.53 11.12 -30.00
N ALA A 369 -20.53 10.37 -29.53
CA ALA A 369 -19.18 10.87 -29.35
C ALA A 369 -18.54 11.26 -30.70
N THR A 370 -17.98 12.46 -30.77
CA THR A 370 -17.22 12.94 -31.92
C THR A 370 -15.82 12.34 -31.95
N GLU A 371 -15.13 12.44 -33.08
CA GLU A 371 -13.71 12.06 -33.19
C GLU A 371 -12.80 12.83 -32.22
N GLU A 372 -13.16 14.07 -31.88
CA GLU A 372 -12.45 14.86 -30.87
C GLU A 372 -12.62 14.26 -29.47
N HIS A 373 -13.85 13.85 -29.11
CA HIS A 373 -14.11 13.16 -27.84
C HIS A 373 -13.35 11.83 -27.74
N ILE A 374 -13.28 11.06 -28.83
CA ILE A 374 -12.56 9.77 -28.86
C ILE A 374 -11.05 9.99 -28.65
N LYS A 375 -10.45 10.98 -29.34
CA LYS A 375 -9.04 11.31 -29.16
C LYS A 375 -8.73 11.82 -27.76
N ALA A 376 -9.60 12.66 -27.19
CA ALA A 376 -9.47 13.14 -25.81
C ALA A 376 -9.54 11.98 -24.80
N ALA A 377 -10.54 11.11 -24.92
CA ALA A 377 -10.69 9.93 -24.06
C ALA A 377 -9.50 8.97 -24.17
N THR A 378 -8.98 8.76 -25.39
CA THR A 378 -7.79 7.95 -25.63
C THR A 378 -6.58 8.52 -24.91
N LYS A 379 -6.38 9.85 -24.96
CA LYS A 379 -5.28 10.51 -24.24
C LYS A 379 -5.42 10.37 -22.72
N ASP A 380 -6.63 10.46 -22.19
CA ASP A 380 -6.92 10.30 -20.75
C ASP A 380 -6.74 8.85 -20.25
N THR A 381 -6.56 7.87 -21.15
CA THR A 381 -6.20 6.48 -20.77
C THR A 381 -4.77 6.36 -20.23
N ILE A 382 -3.92 7.35 -20.47
CA ILE A 382 -2.53 7.36 -20.00
C ILE A 382 -2.46 8.15 -18.68
N PRO A 383 -2.01 7.53 -17.57
CA PRO A 383 -1.86 8.20 -16.29
C PRO A 383 -0.74 9.25 -16.33
N ASN A 384 -0.59 10.02 -15.25
CA ASN A 384 0.46 11.03 -15.15
C ASN A 384 1.86 10.37 -15.09
N VAL A 385 2.53 10.33 -16.24
CA VAL A 385 3.82 9.64 -16.43
C VAL A 385 4.90 10.24 -15.54
N ALA A 386 4.99 11.57 -15.46
CA ALA A 386 6.03 12.23 -14.65
C ALA A 386 5.90 11.88 -13.17
N ALA A 387 4.67 11.93 -12.63
CA ALA A 387 4.43 11.59 -11.23
C ALA A 387 4.77 10.12 -10.93
N LEU A 388 4.33 9.19 -11.79
CA LEU A 388 4.65 7.77 -11.67
C LEU A 388 6.15 7.49 -11.76
N PHE A 389 6.81 8.11 -12.74
CA PHE A 389 8.24 7.98 -12.95
C PHE A 389 9.01 8.37 -11.69
N PHE A 390 8.80 9.58 -11.16
CA PHE A 390 9.54 10.04 -9.98
C PHE A 390 9.17 9.28 -8.70
N SER A 391 7.90 8.93 -8.51
CA SER A 391 7.49 8.10 -7.36
C SER A 391 8.16 6.72 -7.39
N PHE A 392 8.25 6.08 -8.55
CA PHE A 392 8.95 4.80 -8.68
C PHE A 392 10.44 4.90 -8.34
N ARG A 393 11.15 5.95 -8.79
CA ARG A 393 12.58 6.16 -8.43
C ARG A 393 12.74 6.40 -6.94
N ALA A 394 11.88 7.21 -6.34
CA ALA A 394 11.93 7.48 -4.90
C ALA A 394 11.74 6.20 -4.08
N MET A 395 10.81 5.33 -4.50
CA MET A 395 10.58 4.02 -3.90
C MET A 395 11.81 3.12 -4.01
N VAL A 396 12.32 2.91 -5.23
CA VAL A 396 13.48 2.02 -5.49
C VAL A 396 14.74 2.52 -4.79
N ALA A 397 15.03 3.82 -4.85
CA ALA A 397 16.18 4.43 -4.17
C ALA A 397 16.09 4.25 -2.65
N SER A 398 14.91 4.45 -2.06
CA SER A 398 14.69 4.22 -0.63
C SER A 398 14.87 2.74 -0.26
N GLY A 399 14.36 1.82 -1.08
CA GLY A 399 14.55 0.38 -0.92
C GLY A 399 16.03 -0.03 -0.94
N ALA A 400 16.79 0.48 -1.91
CA ALA A 400 18.23 0.21 -2.03
C ALA A 400 19.03 0.76 -0.82
N LEU A 401 18.70 1.96 -0.34
CA LEU A 401 19.32 2.54 0.86
C LEU A 401 19.01 1.73 2.12
N MET A 402 17.77 1.24 2.26
CA MET A 402 17.39 0.36 3.37
C MET A 402 18.08 -1.00 3.31
N LEU A 403 18.25 -1.58 2.11
CA LEU A 403 19.04 -2.81 1.94
C LEU A 403 20.48 -2.61 2.41
N LEU A 404 21.13 -1.53 1.96
CA LEU A 404 22.48 -1.18 2.39
C LEU A 404 22.54 -1.03 3.93
N LEU A 405 21.58 -0.33 4.52
CA LEU A 405 21.48 -0.16 5.97
C LEU A 405 21.41 -1.51 6.69
N PHE A 406 20.54 -2.42 6.28
CA PHE A 406 20.38 -3.72 6.93
C PHE A 406 21.56 -4.65 6.71
N LEU A 407 22.21 -4.62 5.54
CA LEU A 407 23.46 -5.35 5.31
C LEU A 407 24.54 -4.91 6.29
N LEU A 408 24.74 -3.60 6.43
CA LEU A 408 25.74 -3.02 7.33
C LEU A 408 25.38 -3.29 8.81
N ALA A 409 24.10 -3.18 9.17
CA ALA A 409 23.62 -3.46 10.52
C ALA A 409 23.80 -4.93 10.90
N ALA A 410 23.35 -5.86 10.05
CA ALA A 410 23.48 -7.29 10.27
C ALA A 410 24.95 -7.72 10.31
N TRP A 411 25.79 -7.19 9.42
CA TRP A 411 27.23 -7.43 9.47
C TRP A 411 27.85 -6.94 10.79
N SER A 412 27.43 -5.77 11.27
CA SER A 412 27.93 -5.22 12.53
C SER A 412 27.45 -5.98 13.76
N VAL A 413 26.26 -6.60 13.69
CA VAL A 413 25.75 -7.54 14.69
C VAL A 413 26.60 -8.82 14.69
N ALA A 414 26.89 -9.38 13.51
CA ALA A 414 27.74 -10.57 13.38
C ALA A 414 29.17 -10.35 13.92
N LYS A 415 29.74 -9.17 13.67
CA LYS A 415 31.05 -8.75 14.22
C LYS A 415 31.00 -8.25 15.67
N ARG A 416 29.81 -8.19 16.28
CA ARG A 416 29.58 -7.73 17.66
C ARG A 416 30.17 -6.34 17.96
N ASN A 417 30.16 -5.44 16.97
CA ASN A 417 30.80 -4.13 17.06
C ASN A 417 29.93 -2.94 16.64
N ALA A 418 28.60 -3.12 16.55
CA ALA A 418 27.65 -2.07 16.15
C ALA A 418 27.80 -0.75 16.94
N GLU A 419 28.03 -0.84 18.25
CA GLU A 419 28.19 0.32 19.12
C GLU A 419 29.45 1.14 18.88
N THR A 420 30.46 0.57 18.22
CA THR A 420 31.72 1.25 17.93
C THR A 420 31.65 2.09 16.64
N LYS A 421 30.54 2.03 15.90
CA LYS A 421 30.36 2.65 14.59
C LYS A 421 29.31 3.77 14.65
N PRO A 422 29.64 4.96 15.16
CA PRO A 422 28.68 6.06 15.28
C PRO A 422 28.10 6.49 13.92
N TRP A 423 28.82 6.32 12.82
CA TRP A 423 28.32 6.61 11.48
C TRP A 423 27.14 5.70 11.09
N LEU A 424 27.20 4.41 11.44
CA LEU A 424 26.13 3.44 11.16
C LEU A 424 24.90 3.70 12.02
N LEU A 425 25.12 4.03 13.30
CA LEU A 425 24.03 4.39 14.20
C LEU A 425 23.32 5.68 13.77
N LYS A 426 24.08 6.67 13.28
CA LYS A 426 23.51 7.89 12.67
C LYS A 426 22.77 7.57 11.39
N PHE A 427 23.32 6.71 10.53
CA PHE A 427 22.64 6.29 9.30
C PHE A 427 21.29 5.63 9.62
N ALA A 428 21.25 4.68 10.56
CA ALA A 428 19.99 4.06 11.00
C ALA A 428 18.97 5.09 11.54
N LEU A 429 19.43 6.08 12.30
CA LEU A 429 18.56 7.12 12.85
C LEU A 429 17.99 8.03 11.75
N PHE A 430 18.81 8.48 10.81
CA PHE A 430 18.37 9.35 9.71
C PHE A 430 17.61 8.60 8.61
N ALA A 431 17.78 7.27 8.53
CA ALA A 431 17.00 6.41 7.66
C ALA A 431 15.55 6.22 8.13
N LEU A 432 15.20 6.68 9.34
CA LEU A 432 13.86 6.49 9.90
C LEU A 432 12.73 6.90 8.93
N PRO A 433 12.79 8.02 8.18
CA PRO A 433 11.70 8.38 7.25
C PRO A 433 11.64 7.53 5.97
N LEU A 434 12.71 6.82 5.59
CA LEU A 434 12.82 6.13 4.31
C LEU A 434 11.71 5.09 4.04
N PRO A 435 11.30 4.23 5.00
CA PRO A 435 10.22 3.27 4.77
C PRO A 435 8.91 3.97 4.44
N TRP A 436 8.57 5.06 5.13
CA TRP A 436 7.36 5.83 4.85
C TRP A 436 7.40 6.51 3.48
N ILE A 437 8.55 7.08 3.09
CA ILE A 437 8.73 7.63 1.73
C ILE A 437 8.52 6.54 0.68
N ALA A 438 9.17 5.39 0.86
CA ALA A 438 9.09 4.27 -0.07
C ALA A 438 7.65 3.74 -0.22
N ILE A 439 6.96 3.57 0.91
CA ILE A 439 5.61 3.02 0.94
C ILE A 439 4.59 4.00 0.34
N GLN A 440 4.65 5.28 0.69
CA GLN A 440 3.71 6.28 0.16
C GLN A 440 3.89 6.46 -1.35
N THR A 441 5.14 6.48 -1.81
CA THR A 441 5.43 6.54 -3.25
C THR A 441 5.07 5.24 -3.98
N GLY A 442 5.29 4.08 -3.36
CA GLY A 442 4.88 2.78 -3.91
C GLY A 442 3.35 2.64 -4.05
N TRP A 443 2.58 3.07 -3.04
CA TRP A 443 1.13 3.14 -3.14
C TRP A 443 0.66 4.11 -4.23
N TYR A 444 1.31 5.27 -4.35
CA TYR A 444 1.01 6.19 -5.44
C TYR A 444 1.30 5.56 -6.82
N VAL A 445 2.41 4.82 -6.98
CA VAL A 445 2.69 4.08 -8.22
C VAL A 445 1.59 3.06 -8.51
N ALA A 446 1.16 2.29 -7.51
CA ALA A 446 0.16 1.25 -7.69
C ALA A 446 -1.24 1.80 -8.01
N GLU A 447 -1.68 2.85 -7.30
CA GLU A 447 -3.05 3.38 -7.36
C GLU A 447 -3.17 4.53 -8.36
N GLY A 448 -2.20 5.45 -8.37
CA GLY A 448 -2.09 6.51 -9.37
C GLY A 448 -1.87 5.94 -10.77
N GLY A 449 -1.16 4.81 -10.89
CA GLY A 449 -0.94 4.13 -12.15
C GLY A 449 -2.15 3.34 -12.66
N ARG A 450 -3.19 3.15 -11.83
CA ARG A 450 -4.46 2.56 -12.27
C ARG A 450 -5.37 3.58 -12.96
N GLN A 451 -5.11 4.88 -12.76
CA GLN A 451 -5.89 5.93 -13.42
C GLN A 451 -5.84 5.75 -14.94
N PRO A 452 -6.97 5.93 -15.66
CA PRO A 452 -8.23 6.57 -15.23
C PRO A 452 -9.29 5.62 -14.61
N TRP A 453 -8.89 4.43 -14.17
CA TRP A 453 -9.81 3.39 -13.71
C TRP A 453 -9.93 3.32 -12.18
N SER A 454 -11.16 3.17 -11.69
CA SER A 454 -11.41 2.68 -10.33
C SER A 454 -11.27 1.16 -10.26
N ILE A 455 -11.80 0.46 -11.27
CA ILE A 455 -11.59 -0.97 -11.52
C ILE A 455 -10.99 -1.10 -12.91
N GLY A 456 -9.81 -1.72 -13.00
CA GLY A 456 -9.02 -1.83 -14.23
C GLY A 456 -9.88 -2.24 -15.43
N GLU A 457 -9.86 -1.44 -16.48
CA GLU A 457 -10.56 -1.66 -17.76
C GLU A 457 -12.11 -1.75 -17.71
N VAL A 458 -12.71 -1.71 -16.52
CA VAL A 458 -14.14 -1.96 -16.30
C VAL A 458 -14.87 -0.68 -15.90
N LEU A 459 -14.42 0.00 -14.84
CA LEU A 459 -15.14 1.14 -14.27
C LEU A 459 -14.25 2.39 -14.19
N PRO A 460 -14.52 3.42 -15.02
CA PRO A 460 -13.82 4.69 -14.95
C PRO A 460 -14.04 5.46 -13.64
N THR A 461 -13.04 6.21 -13.19
CA THR A 461 -13.09 6.96 -11.93
C THR A 461 -14.16 8.06 -11.93
N HIS A 462 -14.38 8.77 -13.05
CA HIS A 462 -15.40 9.83 -13.12
C HIS A 462 -16.84 9.34 -13.01
N LEU A 463 -17.08 8.04 -13.23
CA LEU A 463 -18.40 7.43 -13.02
C LEU A 463 -18.57 6.85 -11.62
N SER A 464 -17.47 6.64 -10.89
CA SER A 464 -17.48 5.91 -9.62
C SER A 464 -17.98 6.75 -8.43
N ALA A 465 -17.84 8.08 -8.52
CA ALA A 465 -18.12 9.00 -7.43
C ALA A 465 -19.62 9.09 -7.10
N SER A 466 -19.93 9.47 -5.86
CA SER A 466 -21.29 9.80 -5.42
C SER A 466 -21.78 11.13 -6.01
N SER A 467 -23.09 11.27 -6.19
CA SER A 467 -23.73 12.53 -6.56
C SER A 467 -23.84 13.47 -5.36
N LEU A 468 -22.72 14.11 -4.98
CA LEU A 468 -22.62 15.04 -3.85
C LEU A 468 -22.41 16.49 -4.32
N SER A 469 -22.70 17.45 -3.43
CA SER A 469 -22.32 18.84 -3.69
C SER A 469 -20.84 19.06 -3.40
N THR A 470 -20.21 19.98 -4.13
CA THR A 470 -18.81 20.40 -3.89
C THR A 470 -18.61 20.88 -2.43
N GLY A 471 -19.64 21.49 -1.83
CA GLY A 471 -19.61 21.97 -0.44
C GLY A 471 -19.54 20.84 0.58
N ASP A 472 -20.29 19.74 0.37
CA ASP A 472 -20.28 18.58 1.26
C ASP A 472 -18.91 17.89 1.27
N VAL A 473 -18.29 17.76 0.08
CA VAL A 473 -16.96 17.14 -0.05
C VAL A 473 -15.89 18.01 0.59
N TRP A 474 -15.91 19.34 0.38
CA TRP A 474 -14.99 20.25 1.07
C TRP A 474 -15.17 20.25 2.59
N GLY A 475 -16.41 20.30 3.06
CA GLY A 475 -16.71 20.29 4.50
C GLY A 475 -16.15 19.05 5.17
N SER A 476 -16.34 17.87 4.55
CA SER A 476 -15.78 16.61 5.06
C SER A 476 -14.25 16.53 4.92
N ILE A 477 -13.64 17.04 3.83
CA ILE A 477 -12.17 17.14 3.70
C ILE A 477 -11.59 17.95 4.86
N ILE A 478 -12.14 19.14 5.12
CA ILE A 478 -11.64 20.04 6.17
C ILE A 478 -11.79 19.40 7.55
N ALA A 479 -12.94 18.78 7.81
CA ALA A 479 -13.19 18.09 9.08
C ALA A 479 -12.21 16.94 9.31
N LEU A 480 -12.01 16.08 8.30
CA LEU A 480 -11.06 14.96 8.36
C LEU A 480 -9.61 15.45 8.50
N ALA A 481 -9.20 16.44 7.70
CA ALA A 481 -7.86 17.00 7.76
C ALA A 481 -7.56 17.62 9.15
N ALA A 482 -8.50 18.38 9.71
CA ALA A 482 -8.36 18.94 11.04
C ALA A 482 -8.27 17.83 12.12
N PHE A 483 -9.20 16.87 12.08
CA PHE A 483 -9.23 15.76 13.03
C PHE A 483 -7.93 14.93 12.99
N TYR A 484 -7.48 14.53 11.80
CA TYR A 484 -6.25 13.75 11.64
C TYR A 484 -4.99 14.53 12.01
N THR A 485 -4.95 15.83 11.75
CA THR A 485 -3.83 16.68 12.17
C THR A 485 -3.71 16.70 13.70
N VAL A 486 -4.82 16.85 14.43
CA VAL A 486 -4.81 16.80 15.90
C VAL A 486 -4.35 15.44 16.41
N LEU A 487 -4.89 14.34 15.86
CA LEU A 487 -4.48 13.00 16.25
C LEU A 487 -3.00 12.74 15.99
N LEU A 488 -2.49 13.14 14.82
CA LEU A 488 -1.09 12.99 14.46
C LEU A 488 -0.17 13.78 15.41
N ILE A 489 -0.55 15.00 15.81
CA ILE A 489 0.23 15.78 16.78
C ILE A 489 0.30 15.05 18.13
N ILE A 490 -0.83 14.52 18.62
CA ILE A 490 -0.90 13.78 19.89
C ILE A 490 -0.04 12.51 19.80
N GLU A 491 -0.19 11.74 18.73
CA GLU A 491 0.55 10.51 18.51
C GLU A 491 2.06 10.77 18.45
N MET A 492 2.49 11.74 17.65
CA MET A 492 3.91 12.06 17.50
C MET A 492 4.50 12.57 18.81
N TYR A 493 3.74 13.34 19.60
CA TYR A 493 4.15 13.73 20.95
C TYR A 493 4.37 12.51 21.84
N LEU A 494 3.42 11.57 21.87
CA LEU A 494 3.51 10.36 22.70
C LEU A 494 4.65 9.44 22.24
N MET A 495 4.77 9.19 20.94
CA MET A 495 5.85 8.40 20.35
C MET A 495 7.22 8.97 20.70
N ILE A 496 7.43 10.27 20.49
CA ILE A 496 8.70 10.93 20.81
C ILE A 496 8.95 10.92 22.32
N LYS A 497 7.94 11.18 23.14
CA LYS A 497 8.05 11.16 24.61
C LYS A 497 8.52 9.79 25.11
N PHE A 498 7.83 8.72 24.72
CA PHE A 498 8.15 7.37 25.20
C PHE A 498 9.42 6.81 24.55
N ALA A 499 9.70 7.13 23.28
CA ALA A 499 10.97 6.80 22.66
C ALA A 499 12.15 7.53 23.33
N ARG A 500 12.00 8.76 23.80
CA ARG A 500 13.08 9.47 24.54
C ARG A 500 13.30 8.96 25.95
N LEU A 501 12.22 8.60 26.65
CA LEU A 501 12.29 7.98 27.99
C LEU A 501 12.87 6.57 27.93
N GLY A 502 12.58 5.83 26.85
CA GLY A 502 13.02 4.45 26.69
C GLY A 502 12.41 3.50 27.71
N PRO A 503 13.11 2.40 28.05
CA PRO A 503 12.57 1.37 28.93
C PRO A 503 12.34 1.86 30.38
N SER A 504 12.87 3.02 30.77
CA SER A 504 12.50 3.67 32.05
C SER A 504 11.02 4.06 32.15
N SER A 505 10.28 4.08 31.04
CA SER A 505 8.83 4.27 31.08
C SER A 505 8.06 3.05 31.60
N LEU A 506 8.73 1.94 31.87
CA LEU A 506 8.14 0.72 32.44
C LEU A 506 8.11 0.72 33.97
N HIS A 507 8.82 1.64 34.63
CA HIS A 507 8.88 1.75 36.09
C HIS A 507 9.35 0.46 36.79
N THR A 508 10.42 -0.15 36.27
CA THR A 508 10.96 -1.43 36.78
C THR A 508 12.11 -1.28 37.77
N GLY A 509 12.65 -0.07 37.93
CA GLY A 509 13.84 0.24 38.72
C GLY A 509 15.17 -0.17 38.08
N LYS A 510 15.16 -0.70 36.85
CA LYS A 510 16.33 -1.31 36.17
C LYS A 510 17.00 -0.38 35.15
N TYR A 511 16.34 0.68 34.70
CA TYR A 511 16.75 1.43 33.50
C TYR A 511 17.35 2.80 33.78
N HIS A 512 17.94 3.43 32.76
CA HIS A 512 18.79 4.62 32.88
C HIS A 512 18.23 5.74 33.76
N PHE A 513 17.01 6.23 33.49
CA PHE A 513 16.45 7.37 34.24
C PHE A 513 15.98 6.98 35.65
N GLU A 514 15.55 5.73 35.85
CA GLU A 514 15.19 5.22 37.18
C GLU A 514 16.43 5.11 38.07
N LYS A 515 17.54 4.61 37.51
CA LYS A 515 18.84 4.55 38.19
C LYS A 515 19.44 5.94 38.43
N LEU A 516 19.17 6.89 37.56
CA LEU A 516 19.61 8.28 37.74
C LEU A 516 18.85 8.93 38.90
N ALA A 517 17.51 8.84 38.91
CA ALA A 517 16.66 9.37 39.98
C ALA A 517 17.01 8.76 41.36
N ALA A 518 17.27 7.45 41.40
CA ALA A 518 17.72 6.77 42.62
C ALA A 518 19.09 7.27 43.11
N LYS A 519 19.97 7.74 42.20
CA LYS A 519 21.28 8.31 42.55
C LYS A 519 21.21 9.78 42.96
N THR A 520 20.28 10.56 42.39
CA THR A 520 20.12 12.00 42.66
C THR A 520 19.25 12.29 43.88
N GLY A 521 18.61 11.28 44.48
CA GLY A 521 17.75 11.45 45.65
C GLY A 521 16.34 11.95 45.32
N GLU A 522 16.01 12.13 44.04
CA GLU A 522 14.70 12.57 43.56
C GLU A 522 13.62 11.47 43.61
N ALA A 523 13.98 10.25 44.04
CA ALA A 523 13.06 9.12 44.13
C ALA A 523 12.07 9.20 45.32
N GLN A 524 12.11 10.27 46.12
CA GLN A 524 11.23 10.51 47.26
C GLN A 524 10.71 11.96 47.27
N SER A 525 9.79 12.28 46.35
CA SER A 525 8.84 13.39 46.52
C SER A 525 7.54 13.09 45.78
#